data_AF-A0AAN4WK68-F1
#
_entry.id   AF-A0AAN4WK68-F1
#
_cell.length_a   1.000
_cell.length_b   1.000
_cell.length_c   1.000
_cell.angle_alpha   90.00
_cell.angle_beta   90.00
_cell.angle_gamma   90.00
#
_symmetry.space_group_name_H-M   'P 1'
#
loop_
_entity.id
_entity.type
_entity.pdbx_description
1 polymer ?
#
loop_
_entity_poly.entity_id
_entity_poly.type
_entity_poly.pdbx_seq_one_letter_code
_entity_poly.pdbx_strand_id
1 'polypeptide(L)'
;MKILILSLFCLLSCLTWAQTKNTSTEVRDYREVDGKIILDLVVNGEVAGFVLDLAGHTAILPEYVERLKIDENIPGEFKYNEFLYKKVPVVKSVLIGTMAFGNNVFGNGVSAFVLGDESYLRELGVAGIVGGAMFRNVVLTIDRRRKKITTSIPYRPSYMKLDYRTDMEVLPGSTVVCPVTINGTVYSLLFDTWNDGMISMTAEDFARIDGTDGGVAFVMNGYGKSVKITKTKTAVVCDFVKDQLGSVVVAENKELPHSVLGSGILEKGIISIDYQKQKIYFQSFDLVEVKDDVVGDVTSSVVPGKLNPITREYFLEHIYDYRKDKEFVFKGDKPVVIDFWATWCGPCMRLIPEMEKMAEKYKDQVLFLKVNADKEKELCSMFNVVALPTLFFIPVGGKPIIETGATPEKYEQIIREQLLKK
;
A
#
# COMPACT_ATOMS: atom_id res chain seq x y z
N MET A 1 -1.45 -45.22 61.10
CA MET A 1 -0.06 -44.81 60.81
C MET A 1 0.20 -44.90 59.31
N LYS A 2 -0.14 -43.85 58.57
CA LYS A 2 0.53 -43.28 57.38
C LYS A 2 -0.43 -42.25 56.77
N ILE A 3 0.12 -41.06 56.56
CA ILE A 3 -0.55 -39.77 56.52
C ILE A 3 -1.07 -39.47 55.12
N LEU A 4 -2.31 -38.99 55.07
CA LEU A 4 -2.97 -38.39 53.92
C LEU A 4 -2.38 -36.98 53.71
N ILE A 5 -1.62 -36.74 52.63
CA ILE A 5 -1.24 -35.39 52.20
C ILE A 5 -1.99 -35.08 50.90
N LEU A 6 -3.03 -34.28 51.07
CA LEU A 6 -3.73 -33.54 50.03
C LEU A 6 -3.22 -32.09 50.14
N SER A 7 -2.44 -31.58 49.17
CA SER A 7 -2.32 -30.12 48.96
C SER A 7 -1.53 -29.78 47.69
N LEU A 8 -2.26 -29.19 46.73
CA LEU A 8 -1.94 -27.87 46.18
C LEU A 8 -0.61 -27.72 45.43
N PHE A 9 -0.55 -28.11 44.15
CA PHE A 9 0.46 -27.56 43.24
C PHE A 9 -0.12 -27.26 41.85
N CYS A 10 -0.23 -25.96 41.59
CA CYS A 10 -0.12 -25.29 40.29
C CYS A 10 -1.08 -25.69 39.15
N LEU A 11 -2.35 -25.28 39.28
CA LEU A 11 -3.12 -24.79 38.13
C LEU A 11 -2.80 -23.29 37.93
N LEU A 12 -1.56 -22.96 37.56
CA LEU A 12 -1.32 -21.71 36.84
C LEU A 12 -1.71 -21.99 35.39
N SER A 13 -2.96 -21.69 35.07
CA SER A 13 -3.38 -21.48 33.70
C SER A 13 -2.40 -20.50 33.07
N CYS A 14 -1.64 -21.00 32.09
CA CYS A 14 -0.89 -20.18 31.16
C CYS A 14 -1.87 -19.30 30.40
N LEU A 15 -2.26 -18.18 30.99
CA LEU A 15 -2.70 -17.00 30.26
C LEU A 15 -1.49 -16.51 29.50
N THR A 16 -1.20 -17.16 28.37
CA THR A 16 -0.41 -16.54 27.33
C THR A 16 -1.22 -15.34 26.87
N TRP A 17 -0.84 -14.16 27.36
CA TRP A 17 -1.21 -12.93 26.71
C TRP A 17 -0.53 -13.01 25.34
N ALA A 18 -1.27 -13.49 24.33
CA ALA A 18 -0.89 -13.34 22.95
C ALA A 18 -0.81 -11.83 22.71
N GLN A 19 0.41 -11.29 22.80
CA GLN A 19 0.72 -9.95 22.35
C GLN A 19 0.21 -9.89 20.91
N THR A 20 -0.91 -9.20 20.69
CA THR A 20 -1.46 -9.02 19.37
C THR A 20 -0.43 -8.19 18.63
N LYS A 21 0.48 -8.85 17.90
CA LYS A 21 1.42 -8.14 17.04
C LYS A 21 0.55 -7.43 16.02
N ASN A 22 0.54 -6.10 16.06
CA ASN A 22 -0.08 -5.22 15.07
C ASN A 22 0.59 -5.48 13.72
N THR A 23 0.19 -6.58 13.11
CA THR A 23 0.68 -7.07 11.83
C THR A 23 -0.46 -6.92 10.86
N SER A 24 -0.26 -6.09 9.84
CA SER A 24 -1.18 -5.92 8.74
C SER A 24 -0.45 -6.31 7.47
N THR A 25 -1.14 -7.07 6.64
CA THR A 25 -0.76 -7.33 5.25
C THR A 25 -1.92 -6.87 4.43
N GLU A 26 -1.65 -5.98 3.49
CA GLU A 26 -2.61 -5.55 2.52
C GLU A 26 -2.11 -5.98 1.14
N VAL A 27 -3.00 -6.63 0.40
CA VAL A 27 -2.74 -7.11 -0.95
C VAL A 27 -3.74 -6.42 -1.87
N ARG A 28 -3.24 -5.71 -2.87
CA ARG A 28 -4.07 -5.00 -3.84
C ARG A 28 -3.64 -5.32 -5.25
N ASP A 29 -4.63 -5.46 -6.13
CA ASP A 29 -4.36 -5.60 -7.55
C ASP A 29 -3.88 -4.27 -8.12
N TYR A 30 -3.01 -4.34 -9.12
CA TYR A 30 -2.60 -3.19 -9.91
C TYR A 30 -2.96 -3.39 -11.38
N ARG A 31 -3.06 -2.28 -12.11
CA ARG A 31 -3.30 -2.30 -13.56
C ARG A 31 -1.99 -2.13 -14.31
N GLU A 32 -1.83 -2.79 -15.45
CA GLU A 32 -0.66 -2.60 -16.29
C GLU A 32 -1.08 -1.93 -17.60
N VAL A 33 -0.43 -0.83 -17.97
CA VAL A 33 -0.64 -0.12 -19.24
C VAL A 33 0.72 0.18 -19.85
N ASP A 34 0.95 -0.32 -21.06
CA ASP A 34 2.22 -0.24 -21.78
C ASP A 34 3.44 -0.62 -20.91
N GLY A 35 3.33 -1.76 -20.21
CA GLY A 35 4.37 -2.28 -19.32
C GLY A 35 4.46 -1.56 -17.96
N LYS A 36 3.76 -0.44 -17.74
CA LYS A 36 3.83 0.33 -16.50
C LYS A 36 2.86 -0.19 -15.45
N ILE A 37 3.36 -0.32 -14.21
CA ILE A 37 2.59 -0.68 -13.03
C ILE A 37 1.82 0.56 -12.57
N ILE A 38 0.49 0.53 -12.68
CA ILE A 38 -0.41 1.61 -12.25
C ILE A 38 -1.13 1.21 -10.98
N LEU A 39 -0.94 2.03 -9.94
CA LEU A 39 -1.62 1.93 -8.66
C LEU A 39 -2.75 2.94 -8.61
N ASP A 40 -3.96 2.49 -8.27
CA ASP A 40 -5.08 3.40 -8.01
C ASP A 40 -5.00 3.86 -6.54
N LEU A 41 -4.79 5.17 -6.37
CA LEU A 41 -4.58 5.81 -5.08
C LEU A 41 -5.74 6.74 -4.75
N VAL A 42 -6.03 6.88 -3.45
CA VAL A 42 -6.95 7.90 -2.95
C VAL A 42 -6.13 9.11 -2.52
N VAL A 43 -6.35 10.25 -3.18
CA VAL A 43 -5.64 11.51 -2.96
C VAL A 43 -6.65 12.57 -2.56
N ASN A 44 -6.57 13.07 -1.32
CA ASN A 44 -7.55 14.03 -0.77
C ASN A 44 -9.02 13.60 -1.00
N GLY A 45 -9.28 12.30 -0.90
CA GLY A 45 -10.61 11.69 -1.11
C GLY A 45 -10.98 11.38 -2.57
N GLU A 46 -10.15 11.74 -3.55
CA GLU A 46 -10.38 11.48 -4.97
C GLU A 46 -9.52 10.29 -5.44
N VAL A 47 -10.09 9.41 -6.27
CA VAL A 47 -9.36 8.24 -6.81
C VAL A 47 -8.64 8.62 -8.10
N ALA A 48 -7.35 8.29 -8.20
CA ALA A 48 -6.57 8.45 -9.43
C ALA A 48 -5.45 7.40 -9.57
N GLY A 49 -5.14 7.05 -10.82
CA GLY A 49 -4.04 6.13 -11.14
C GLY A 49 -2.68 6.82 -11.13
N PHE A 50 -1.67 6.17 -10.58
CA PHE A 50 -0.28 6.64 -10.55
C PHE A 50 0.66 5.53 -10.99
N VAL A 51 1.68 5.85 -11.78
CA VAL A 51 2.71 4.87 -12.14
C VAL A 51 3.67 4.68 -10.96
N LEU A 52 3.94 3.43 -10.58
CA LEU A 52 4.96 3.09 -9.59
C LEU A 52 6.35 3.26 -10.21
N ASP A 53 7.15 4.16 -9.66
CA ASP A 53 8.53 4.41 -10.08
C ASP A 53 9.47 4.51 -8.87
N LEU A 54 10.17 3.41 -8.57
CA LEU A 54 11.06 3.34 -7.41
C LEU A 54 12.36 4.15 -7.57
N ALA A 55 12.70 4.60 -8.78
CA ALA A 55 13.80 5.53 -9.04
C ALA A 55 13.33 6.98 -9.24
N GLY A 56 12.01 7.22 -9.22
CA GLY A 56 11.38 8.52 -9.34
C GLY A 56 10.98 9.13 -8.00
N HIS A 57 10.58 10.40 -8.09
CA HIS A 57 9.90 11.11 -7.00
C HIS A 57 8.39 10.99 -7.19
N THR A 58 7.63 11.12 -6.10
CA THR A 58 6.18 11.34 -6.21
C THR A 58 5.96 12.65 -6.97
N ALA A 59 5.13 12.58 -8.01
CA ALA A 59 4.88 13.72 -8.89
C ALA A 59 3.49 13.66 -9.50
N ILE A 60 3.00 14.80 -9.96
CA ILE A 60 1.65 14.98 -10.46
C ILE A 60 1.65 15.82 -11.73
N LEU A 61 0.81 15.46 -12.68
CA LEU A 61 0.53 16.27 -13.86
C LEU A 61 -0.22 17.55 -13.45
N PRO A 62 0.08 18.70 -14.08
CA PRO A 62 -0.52 19.99 -13.71
C PRO A 62 -2.04 19.98 -13.60
N GLU A 63 -2.74 19.35 -14.55
CA GLU A 63 -4.20 19.28 -14.58
C GLU A 63 -4.81 18.47 -13.43
N TYR A 64 -4.03 17.65 -12.73
CA TYR A 64 -4.49 16.88 -11.58
C TYR A 64 -4.29 17.60 -10.24
N VAL A 65 -3.57 18.71 -10.19
CA VAL A 65 -3.42 19.52 -8.97
C VAL A 65 -4.79 19.98 -8.47
N GLU A 66 -5.58 20.61 -9.35
CA GLU A 66 -6.94 21.05 -9.03
C GLU A 66 -7.90 19.85 -8.85
N ARG A 67 -7.84 18.86 -9.75
CA ARG A 67 -8.75 17.70 -9.71
C ARG A 67 -8.62 16.87 -8.43
N LEU A 68 -7.40 16.78 -7.88
CA LEU A 68 -7.13 16.09 -6.61
C LEU A 68 -7.16 17.05 -5.41
N LYS A 69 -7.71 18.26 -5.56
CA LYS A 69 -7.90 19.24 -4.48
C LYS A 69 -6.60 19.54 -3.72
N ILE A 70 -5.47 19.60 -4.42
CA ILE A 70 -4.17 19.92 -3.83
C ILE A 70 -4.04 21.45 -3.79
N ASP A 71 -3.74 22.00 -2.61
CA ASP A 71 -3.46 23.42 -2.48
C ASP A 71 -2.11 23.74 -3.10
N GLU A 72 -2.15 24.45 -4.22
CA GLU A 72 -0.98 24.77 -5.02
C GLU A 72 -0.07 25.84 -4.38
N ASN A 73 -0.53 26.48 -3.30
CA ASN A 73 0.20 27.50 -2.54
C ASN A 73 1.01 26.91 -1.38
N ILE A 74 0.78 25.64 -1.04
CA ILE A 74 1.56 24.95 0.00
C ILE A 74 2.69 24.19 -0.68
N PRO A 75 3.94 24.68 -0.61
CA PRO A 75 5.06 24.04 -1.29
C PRO A 75 5.39 22.68 -0.65
N GLY A 76 5.84 21.74 -1.48
CA GLY A 76 6.39 20.47 -1.00
C GLY A 76 7.75 20.68 -0.32
N GLU A 77 8.10 19.78 0.61
CA GLU A 77 9.25 19.89 1.50
C GLU A 77 10.55 19.25 0.93
N PHE A 78 10.68 19.16 -0.38
CA PHE A 78 11.92 18.68 -0.98
C PHE A 78 13.08 19.63 -0.69
N LYS A 79 14.27 19.08 -0.44
CA LYS A 79 15.52 19.86 -0.29
C LYS A 79 16.14 20.27 -1.62
N TYR A 80 15.48 19.94 -2.72
CA TYR A 80 15.89 20.09 -4.10
C TYR A 80 14.65 20.39 -4.95
N ASN A 81 14.85 20.97 -6.13
CA ASN A 81 13.78 21.45 -7.02
C ASN A 81 13.68 20.66 -8.33
N GLU A 82 14.42 19.56 -8.44
CA GLU A 82 14.47 18.70 -9.63
C GLU A 82 14.50 17.23 -9.25
N PHE A 83 14.24 16.35 -10.23
CA PHE A 83 14.42 14.91 -10.06
C PHE A 83 15.90 14.56 -9.95
N LEU A 84 16.27 13.81 -8.91
CA LEU A 84 17.66 13.44 -8.66
C LEU A 84 18.23 12.42 -9.64
N TYR A 85 17.40 11.49 -10.14
CA TYR A 85 17.86 10.35 -10.94
C TYR A 85 17.18 10.23 -12.30
N LYS A 86 16.38 11.23 -12.69
CA LYS A 86 15.71 11.31 -13.99
C LYS A 86 15.74 12.73 -14.50
N LYS A 87 15.94 12.90 -15.80
CA LYS A 87 15.85 14.21 -16.46
C LYS A 87 14.38 14.47 -16.80
N VAL A 88 13.67 15.15 -15.91
CA VAL A 88 12.23 15.43 -16.04
C VAL A 88 11.97 16.89 -15.66
N PRO A 89 11.32 17.69 -16.53
CA PRO A 89 10.97 19.07 -16.21
C PRO A 89 9.96 19.14 -15.05
N VAL A 90 10.26 20.02 -14.10
CA VAL A 90 9.42 20.30 -12.93
C VAL A 90 9.08 21.79 -12.92
N VAL A 91 7.83 22.11 -12.60
CA VAL A 91 7.34 23.49 -12.50
C VAL A 91 7.49 24.00 -11.07
N LYS A 92 7.06 23.21 -10.09
CA LYS A 92 7.09 23.53 -8.66
C LYS A 92 6.96 22.25 -7.81
N SER A 93 7.03 22.38 -6.50
CA SER A 93 6.61 21.34 -5.56
C SER A 93 5.31 21.75 -4.86
N VAL A 94 4.51 20.76 -4.47
CA VAL A 94 3.28 20.92 -3.70
C VAL A 94 3.24 19.90 -2.57
N LEU A 95 2.44 20.20 -1.54
CA LEU A 95 2.16 19.28 -0.45
C LEU A 95 0.77 18.66 -0.64
N ILE A 96 0.73 17.35 -0.87
CA ILE A 96 -0.52 16.58 -0.94
C ILE A 96 -1.01 16.34 0.49
N GLY A 97 -2.26 16.68 0.77
CA GLY A 97 -2.88 16.52 2.09
C GLY A 97 -2.88 15.06 2.55
N THR A 98 -3.64 14.19 1.88
CA THR A 98 -3.68 12.75 2.17
C THR A 98 -3.47 11.93 0.91
N MET A 99 -2.73 10.83 1.05
CA MET A 99 -2.51 9.85 -0.02
C MET A 99 -2.56 8.44 0.57
N ALA A 100 -3.38 7.57 -0.01
CA ALA A 100 -3.57 6.20 0.46
C ALA A 100 -3.54 5.18 -0.69
N PHE A 101 -2.98 4.02 -0.41
CA PHE A 101 -3.07 2.82 -1.25
C PHE A 101 -3.77 1.74 -0.44
N GLY A 102 -5.03 1.51 -0.76
CA GLY A 102 -5.89 0.71 0.11
C GLY A 102 -5.97 1.30 1.53
N ASN A 103 -5.84 0.47 2.55
CA ASN A 103 -5.92 0.85 3.97
C ASN A 103 -4.62 1.50 4.49
N ASN A 104 -3.54 1.48 3.71
CA ASN A 104 -2.31 2.18 4.05
C ASN A 104 -2.40 3.66 3.69
N VAL A 105 -2.61 4.50 4.72
CA VAL A 105 -2.53 5.96 4.62
C VAL A 105 -1.07 6.37 4.85
N PHE A 106 -0.45 7.02 3.85
CA PHE A 106 0.98 7.33 3.85
C PHE A 106 1.35 8.67 4.49
N GLY A 107 0.42 9.25 5.25
CA GLY A 107 0.63 10.43 6.11
C GLY A 107 -0.20 11.64 5.70
N ASN A 108 -0.18 12.65 6.56
CA ASN A 108 -0.74 13.98 6.32
C ASN A 108 0.39 14.88 5.80
N GLY A 109 0.50 15.08 4.49
CA GLY A 109 1.56 15.89 3.87
C GLY A 109 2.60 15.08 3.08
N VAL A 110 2.23 14.63 1.87
CA VAL A 110 3.17 13.99 0.92
C VAL A 110 3.71 15.04 -0.04
N SER A 111 5.02 15.26 -0.02
CA SER A 111 5.66 16.16 -0.99
C SER A 111 5.62 15.55 -2.38
N ALA A 112 5.17 16.34 -3.36
CA ALA A 112 5.12 15.92 -4.77
C ALA A 112 5.59 17.04 -5.70
N PHE A 113 6.28 16.67 -6.78
CA PHE A 113 6.59 17.63 -7.85
C PHE A 113 5.38 17.81 -8.76
N VAL A 114 5.12 19.05 -9.18
CA VAL A 114 4.24 19.33 -10.31
C VAL A 114 5.09 19.28 -11.57
N LEU A 115 4.77 18.32 -12.44
CA LEU A 115 5.51 18.06 -13.68
C LEU A 115 5.32 19.20 -14.69
N GLY A 116 6.26 19.30 -15.63
CA GLY A 116 6.09 20.09 -16.85
C GLY A 116 5.13 19.41 -17.84
N ASP A 117 5.48 19.47 -19.12
CA ASP A 117 4.70 18.80 -20.17
C ASP A 117 5.16 17.35 -20.38
N GLU A 118 4.42 16.40 -19.81
CA GLU A 118 4.67 14.97 -19.95
C GLU A 118 3.53 14.29 -20.73
N SER A 119 3.57 14.42 -22.06
CA SER A 119 2.52 13.91 -22.97
C SER A 119 2.31 12.39 -22.83
N TYR A 120 3.37 11.62 -22.65
CA TYR A 120 3.25 10.16 -22.56
C TYR A 120 2.55 9.70 -21.27
N LEU A 121 2.75 10.39 -20.13
CA LEU A 121 1.97 10.11 -18.92
C LEU A 121 0.46 10.34 -19.13
N ARG A 122 0.09 11.35 -19.93
CA ARG A 122 -1.32 11.58 -20.29
C ARG A 122 -1.88 10.46 -21.15
N GLU A 123 -1.10 9.92 -22.08
CA GLU A 123 -1.50 8.76 -22.90
C GLU A 123 -1.73 7.50 -22.05
N LEU A 124 -0.96 7.32 -20.96
CA LEU A 124 -1.17 6.22 -20.01
C LEU A 124 -2.45 6.40 -19.14
N GLY A 125 -3.07 7.57 -19.16
CA GLY A 125 -4.29 7.87 -18.40
C GLY A 125 -4.07 7.94 -16.89
N VAL A 126 -2.89 8.37 -16.45
CA VAL A 126 -2.53 8.50 -15.03
C VAL A 126 -2.49 9.95 -14.58
N ALA A 127 -2.60 10.18 -13.27
CA ALA A 127 -2.42 11.49 -12.65
C ALA A 127 -0.94 11.86 -12.45
N GLY A 128 -0.05 10.88 -12.41
CA GLY A 128 1.37 11.12 -12.21
C GLY A 128 2.13 9.88 -11.75
N ILE A 129 3.12 10.10 -10.89
CA ILE A 129 4.09 9.11 -10.43
C ILE A 129 3.99 8.95 -8.92
N VAL A 130 4.09 7.71 -8.44
CA VAL A 130 4.32 7.39 -7.04
C VAL A 130 5.72 6.82 -6.85
N GLY A 131 6.53 7.53 -6.05
CA GLY A 131 7.90 7.14 -5.76
C GLY A 131 8.06 6.17 -4.58
N GLY A 132 9.27 5.64 -4.41
CA GLY A 132 9.61 4.75 -3.28
C GLY A 132 9.37 5.35 -1.90
N ALA A 133 9.38 6.69 -1.80
CA ALA A 133 9.16 7.42 -0.55
C ALA A 133 7.82 7.10 0.14
N MET A 134 6.80 6.73 -0.64
CA MET A 134 5.49 6.30 -0.13
C MET A 134 5.63 5.04 0.72
N PHE A 135 6.52 4.11 0.36
CA PHE A 135 6.55 2.76 0.94
C PHE A 135 7.57 2.61 2.09
N ARG A 136 8.21 3.69 2.56
CA ARG A 136 9.29 3.63 3.57
C ARG A 136 8.92 2.95 4.89
N ASN A 137 7.64 2.97 5.25
CA ASN A 137 7.14 2.45 6.52
C ASN A 137 6.52 1.04 6.41
N VAL A 138 6.57 0.45 5.22
CA VAL A 138 6.04 -0.89 4.95
C VAL A 138 7.11 -1.73 4.25
N VAL A 139 6.94 -3.04 4.26
CA VAL A 139 7.61 -3.90 3.28
C VAL A 139 6.76 -3.91 2.02
N LEU A 140 7.34 -3.46 0.90
CA LEU A 140 6.70 -3.45 -0.41
C LEU A 140 7.05 -4.73 -1.16
N THR A 141 6.08 -5.54 -1.54
CA THR A 141 6.25 -6.64 -2.49
C THR A 141 5.57 -6.32 -3.82
N ILE A 142 6.26 -6.58 -4.92
CA ILE A 142 5.75 -6.47 -6.28
C ILE A 142 5.72 -7.88 -6.89
N ASP A 143 4.54 -8.37 -7.24
CA ASP A 143 4.32 -9.62 -7.96
C ASP A 143 3.65 -9.33 -9.30
N ARG A 144 4.44 -9.35 -10.38
CA ARG A 144 3.92 -9.07 -11.73
C ARG A 144 3.09 -10.19 -12.31
N ARG A 145 3.45 -11.45 -12.03
CA ARG A 145 2.71 -12.63 -12.50
C ARG A 145 1.28 -12.61 -11.99
N ARG A 146 1.08 -12.20 -10.74
CA ARG A 146 -0.24 -12.10 -10.11
C ARG A 146 -0.86 -10.70 -10.21
N LYS A 147 -0.12 -9.72 -10.75
CA LYS A 147 -0.48 -8.30 -10.83
C LYS A 147 -0.88 -7.71 -9.46
N LYS A 148 -0.08 -8.01 -8.44
CA LYS A 148 -0.37 -7.61 -7.06
C LYS A 148 0.77 -6.80 -6.45
N ILE A 149 0.38 -5.80 -5.66
CA ILE A 149 1.23 -5.15 -4.68
C ILE A 149 0.82 -5.64 -3.30
N THR A 150 1.80 -6.07 -2.51
CA THR A 150 1.59 -6.37 -1.10
C THR A 150 2.36 -5.36 -0.25
N THR A 151 1.69 -4.75 0.71
CA THR A 151 2.31 -3.90 1.73
C THR A 151 2.12 -4.54 3.10
N SER A 152 3.21 -4.83 3.81
CA SER A 152 3.14 -5.45 5.13
C SER A 152 3.87 -4.63 6.23
N ILE A 153 3.29 -4.64 7.43
CA ILE A 153 3.79 -3.93 8.63
C ILE A 153 3.84 -4.93 9.78
N PRO A 154 4.88 -4.98 10.61
CA PRO A 154 6.18 -5.64 10.37
C PRO A 154 6.08 -7.16 10.07
N TYR A 155 4.98 -7.63 9.48
CA TYR A 155 4.80 -9.01 9.05
C TYR A 155 5.71 -9.35 7.87
N ARG A 156 6.30 -10.55 7.92
CA ARG A 156 7.06 -11.14 6.83
C ARG A 156 6.19 -12.19 6.15
N PRO A 157 5.68 -11.94 4.93
CA PRO A 157 4.97 -12.95 4.16
C PRO A 157 5.75 -14.26 4.02
N SER A 158 5.03 -15.37 3.94
CA SER A 158 5.59 -16.73 3.95
C SER A 158 6.56 -17.00 2.80
N TYR A 159 6.34 -16.36 1.65
CA TYR A 159 7.20 -16.43 0.47
C TYR A 159 8.54 -15.71 0.65
N MET A 160 8.64 -14.75 1.58
CA MET A 160 9.86 -13.96 1.78
C MET A 160 10.92 -14.75 2.58
N LYS A 161 11.85 -15.39 1.86
CA LYS A 161 12.92 -16.20 2.46
C LYS A 161 14.07 -15.31 2.96
N LEU A 162 14.45 -15.44 4.24
CA LEU A 162 15.48 -14.59 4.87
C LEU A 162 16.88 -14.82 4.29
N ASP A 163 17.09 -15.95 3.64
CA ASP A 163 18.32 -16.28 2.97
C ASP A 163 18.31 -15.92 1.47
N TYR A 164 17.17 -15.51 0.89
CA TYR A 164 17.05 -14.97 -0.48
C TYR A 164 16.90 -13.45 -0.44
N ARG A 165 17.90 -12.80 0.12
CA ARG A 165 17.98 -11.35 0.21
C ARG A 165 19.42 -10.86 0.15
N THR A 166 19.59 -9.61 -0.22
CA THR A 166 20.87 -8.90 -0.15
C THR A 166 20.68 -7.55 0.54
N ASP A 167 21.78 -6.93 0.95
CA ASP A 167 21.79 -5.52 1.37
C ASP A 167 21.49 -4.62 0.16
N MET A 168 20.68 -3.59 0.40
CA MET A 168 20.44 -2.51 -0.56
C MET A 168 20.83 -1.18 0.07
N GLU A 169 21.13 -0.19 -0.75
CA GLU A 169 21.28 1.20 -0.29
C GLU A 169 19.99 1.97 -0.61
N VAL A 170 19.66 2.95 0.23
CA VAL A 170 18.55 3.88 -0.02
C VAL A 170 19.13 5.28 -0.16
N LEU A 171 19.10 5.81 -1.38
CA LEU A 171 19.59 7.14 -1.71
C LEU A 171 18.53 8.23 -1.40
N PRO A 172 18.91 9.53 -1.39
CA PRO A 172 17.95 10.62 -1.27
C PRO A 172 16.78 10.49 -2.26
N GLY A 173 15.55 10.84 -1.84
CA GLY A 173 14.34 10.53 -2.63
C GLY A 173 13.78 9.13 -2.35
N SER A 174 14.45 8.32 -1.52
CA SER A 174 14.07 6.94 -1.18
C SER A 174 14.25 5.96 -2.34
N THR A 175 15.19 6.26 -3.23
CA THR A 175 15.52 5.40 -4.36
C THR A 175 16.35 4.22 -3.90
N VAL A 176 15.96 3.02 -4.34
CA VAL A 176 16.61 1.76 -3.96
C VAL A 176 17.77 1.47 -4.92
N VAL A 177 18.94 1.18 -4.37
CA VAL A 177 20.10 0.70 -5.10
C VAL A 177 20.37 -0.74 -4.70
N CYS A 178 20.48 -1.62 -5.69
CA CYS A 178 20.69 -3.04 -5.47
C CYS A 178 21.96 -3.53 -6.18
N PRO A 179 22.72 -4.44 -5.55
CA PRO A 179 23.87 -5.05 -6.19
C PRO A 179 23.40 -6.13 -7.18
N VAL A 180 23.90 -6.05 -8.42
CA VAL A 180 23.69 -7.04 -9.47
C VAL A 180 25.05 -7.49 -9.99
N THR A 181 25.29 -8.80 -10.04
CA THR A 181 26.55 -9.35 -10.55
C THR A 181 26.39 -9.71 -12.01
N ILE A 182 27.21 -9.10 -12.88
CA ILE A 182 27.19 -9.34 -14.33
C ILE A 182 28.59 -9.82 -14.73
N ASN A 183 28.66 -11.03 -15.29
CA ASN A 183 29.91 -11.71 -15.65
C ASN A 183 30.98 -11.65 -14.52
N GLY A 184 30.55 -11.84 -13.28
CA GLY A 184 31.41 -11.82 -12.09
C GLY A 184 31.76 -10.43 -11.54
N THR A 185 31.33 -9.34 -12.18
CA THR A 185 31.53 -7.97 -11.69
C THR A 185 30.25 -7.46 -11.03
N VAL A 186 30.37 -6.88 -9.83
CA VAL A 186 29.22 -6.30 -9.11
C VAL A 186 28.98 -4.86 -9.59
N TYR A 187 27.74 -4.57 -9.95
CA TYR A 187 27.25 -3.24 -10.29
C TYR A 187 26.16 -2.83 -9.30
N SER A 188 26.22 -1.57 -8.84
CA SER A 188 25.16 -0.98 -8.02
C SER A 188 24.14 -0.32 -8.93
N LEU A 189 22.95 -0.89 -9.05
CA LEU A 189 21.92 -0.44 -9.99
C LEU A 189 20.72 0.14 -9.24
N LEU A 190 20.18 1.27 -9.71
CA LEU A 190 18.90 1.77 -9.18
C LEU A 190 17.78 0.84 -9.63
N PHE A 191 16.88 0.46 -8.72
CA PHE A 191 15.70 -0.28 -9.11
C PHE A 191 14.66 0.68 -9.68
N ASP A 192 14.52 0.69 -11.00
CA ASP A 192 13.70 1.63 -11.77
C ASP A 192 12.53 0.91 -12.43
N THR A 193 11.38 0.85 -11.74
CA THR A 193 10.17 0.20 -12.24
C THR A 193 9.53 0.91 -13.44
N TRP A 194 9.97 2.13 -13.80
CA TRP A 194 9.58 2.77 -15.04
C TRP A 194 10.29 2.16 -16.26
N ASN A 195 11.52 1.66 -16.11
CA ASN A 195 12.27 1.10 -17.22
C ASN A 195 11.80 -0.33 -17.53
N ASP A 196 11.38 -0.62 -18.76
CA ASP A 196 10.83 -1.96 -19.13
C ASP A 196 11.90 -3.05 -19.27
N GLY A 197 13.14 -2.65 -19.57
CA GLY A 197 14.24 -3.58 -19.75
C GLY A 197 14.66 -4.26 -18.44
N MET A 198 15.47 -5.31 -18.54
CA MET A 198 16.12 -5.88 -17.36
C MET A 198 17.22 -4.95 -16.85
N ILE A 199 18.17 -4.59 -17.72
CA ILE A 199 19.31 -3.74 -17.35
C ILE A 199 19.53 -2.67 -18.42
N SER A 200 19.57 -1.41 -17.99
CA SER A 200 20.04 -0.29 -18.81
C SER A 200 21.18 0.40 -18.07
N MET A 201 22.28 0.67 -18.78
CA MET A 201 23.49 1.20 -18.17
C MET A 201 23.91 2.54 -18.75
N THR A 202 24.58 3.33 -17.93
CA THR A 202 25.35 4.48 -18.41
C THR A 202 26.44 4.02 -19.39
N ALA A 203 26.97 4.94 -20.20
CA ALA A 203 28.06 4.63 -21.12
C ALA A 203 29.30 4.07 -20.41
N GLU A 204 29.59 4.58 -19.21
CA GLU A 204 30.74 4.17 -18.40
C GLU A 204 30.59 2.71 -17.93
N ASP A 205 29.48 2.38 -17.28
CA ASP A 205 29.26 1.01 -16.80
C ASP A 205 29.14 0.02 -17.97
N PHE A 206 28.45 0.41 -19.04
CA PHE A 206 28.32 -0.41 -20.24
C PHE A 206 29.66 -0.72 -20.90
N ALA A 207 30.62 0.21 -20.86
CA ALA A 207 31.96 0.00 -21.39
C ALA A 207 32.73 -1.08 -20.63
N ARG A 208 32.45 -1.28 -19.32
CA ARG A 208 33.09 -2.30 -18.47
C ARG A 208 32.51 -3.70 -18.63
N ILE A 209 31.36 -3.84 -19.30
CA ILE A 209 30.76 -5.16 -19.55
C ILE A 209 31.41 -5.83 -20.75
N ASP A 210 31.80 -7.09 -20.58
CA ASP A 210 32.10 -7.99 -21.71
C ASP A 210 30.82 -8.66 -22.23
N GLY A 211 30.72 -8.90 -23.52
CA GLY A 211 29.57 -9.58 -24.10
C GLY A 211 29.56 -9.55 -25.63
N THR A 212 28.71 -10.38 -26.23
CA THR A 212 28.43 -10.33 -27.67
C THR A 212 27.32 -9.31 -27.95
N ASP A 213 27.11 -8.97 -29.21
CA ASP A 213 25.97 -8.16 -29.61
C ASP A 213 24.66 -8.76 -29.07
N GLY A 214 23.81 -7.91 -28.49
CA GLY A 214 22.49 -8.27 -27.96
C GLY A 214 21.35 -7.92 -28.90
N GLY A 215 21.65 -7.34 -30.06
CA GLY A 215 20.65 -6.91 -31.03
C GLY A 215 19.88 -5.68 -30.57
N VAL A 216 18.57 -5.70 -30.79
CA VAL A 216 17.69 -4.55 -30.50
C VAL A 216 17.22 -4.59 -29.06
N ALA A 217 17.36 -3.46 -28.36
CA ALA A 217 16.68 -3.20 -27.11
C ALA A 217 15.94 -1.86 -27.16
N PHE A 218 15.17 -1.61 -26.12
CA PHE A 218 14.44 -0.37 -25.93
C PHE A 218 14.85 0.26 -24.61
N VAL A 219 15.13 1.56 -24.63
CA VAL A 219 15.49 2.33 -23.44
C VAL A 219 14.50 3.46 -23.24
N MET A 220 14.46 4.04 -22.04
CA MET A 220 13.54 5.12 -21.69
C MET A 220 14.31 6.29 -21.10
N ASN A 221 13.86 7.51 -21.41
CA ASN A 221 14.47 8.76 -20.95
C ASN A 221 13.40 9.61 -20.28
N GLY A 222 13.63 10.01 -19.03
CA GLY A 222 12.62 10.69 -18.21
C GLY A 222 11.32 9.87 -18.17
N TYR A 223 10.19 10.54 -18.37
CA TYR A 223 8.88 9.90 -18.51
C TYR A 223 8.39 9.84 -19.98
N GLY A 224 9.32 9.71 -20.92
CA GLY A 224 9.02 9.55 -22.35
C GLY A 224 8.74 8.11 -22.80
N LYS A 225 8.36 7.97 -24.07
CA LYS A 225 8.19 6.68 -24.74
C LYS A 225 9.51 5.93 -24.88
N SER A 226 9.39 4.62 -25.10
CA SER A 226 10.54 3.77 -25.38
C SER A 226 11.24 4.18 -26.68
N VAL A 227 12.57 4.19 -26.65
CA VAL A 227 13.44 4.52 -27.77
C VAL A 227 14.19 3.26 -28.17
N LYS A 228 14.07 2.89 -29.44
CA LYS A 228 14.79 1.75 -30.01
C LYS A 228 16.30 2.06 -30.05
N ILE A 229 17.10 1.13 -29.57
CA ILE A 229 18.55 1.18 -29.66
C ILE A 229 19.11 -0.13 -30.22
N THR A 230 20.34 -0.08 -30.72
CA THR A 230 21.09 -1.25 -31.18
C THR A 230 22.39 -1.46 -30.43
N LYS A 231 22.79 -0.51 -29.57
CA LYS A 231 24.02 -0.63 -28.79
C LYS A 231 23.71 -1.42 -27.51
N THR A 232 23.79 -2.73 -27.64
CA THR A 232 23.47 -3.68 -26.59
C THR A 232 24.60 -4.72 -26.45
N LYS A 233 24.65 -5.35 -25.28
CA LYS A 233 25.51 -6.51 -25.02
C LYS A 233 24.67 -7.61 -24.41
N THR A 234 24.91 -8.84 -24.80
CA THR A 234 24.38 -10.01 -24.11
C THR A 234 25.34 -10.37 -22.99
N ALA A 235 24.92 -10.15 -21.74
CA ALA A 235 25.62 -10.70 -20.58
C ALA A 235 25.35 -12.21 -20.51
N VAL A 236 26.40 -12.99 -20.33
CA VAL A 236 26.32 -14.47 -20.32
C VAL A 236 25.80 -14.95 -18.98
N VAL A 237 26.23 -14.30 -17.89
CA VAL A 237 25.80 -14.60 -16.52
C VAL A 237 25.37 -13.31 -15.84
N CYS A 238 24.14 -13.29 -15.35
CA CYS A 238 23.60 -12.24 -14.51
C CYS A 238 23.02 -12.85 -13.25
N ASP A 239 23.60 -12.52 -12.09
CA ASP A 239 23.10 -12.97 -10.80
C ASP A 239 22.44 -11.81 -10.06
N PHE A 240 21.27 -12.08 -9.50
CA PHE A 240 20.58 -11.16 -8.60
C PHE A 240 20.18 -11.89 -7.33
N VAL A 241 20.63 -11.38 -6.19
CA VAL A 241 20.47 -12.03 -4.89
C VAL A 241 21.11 -13.43 -4.89
N LYS A 242 20.33 -14.50 -5.03
CA LYS A 242 20.79 -15.89 -5.04
C LYS A 242 20.49 -16.62 -6.36
N ASP A 243 19.77 -15.96 -7.27
CA ASP A 243 19.32 -16.56 -8.50
C ASP A 243 20.23 -16.13 -9.66
N GLN A 244 20.62 -17.12 -10.47
CA GLN A 244 21.27 -16.88 -11.76
C GLN A 244 20.18 -16.72 -12.82
N LEU A 245 20.04 -15.51 -13.35
CA LEU A 245 19.01 -15.13 -14.32
C LEU A 245 19.33 -15.59 -15.76
N GLY A 246 20.49 -16.24 -15.94
CA GLY A 246 21.00 -16.68 -17.23
C GLY A 246 21.45 -15.50 -18.08
N SER A 247 21.19 -15.58 -19.38
CA SER A 247 21.59 -14.57 -20.34
C SER A 247 20.64 -13.37 -20.33
N VAL A 248 21.20 -12.17 -20.19
CA VAL A 248 20.46 -10.91 -20.09
C VAL A 248 20.98 -9.92 -21.12
N VAL A 249 20.07 -9.30 -21.88
CA VAL A 249 20.41 -8.17 -22.75
C VAL A 249 20.58 -6.92 -21.89
N VAL A 250 21.77 -6.32 -21.98
CA VAL A 250 22.12 -5.05 -21.34
C VAL A 250 22.15 -3.96 -22.41
N ALA A 251 21.42 -2.88 -22.17
CA ALA A 251 21.33 -1.74 -23.07
C ALA A 251 22.23 -0.58 -22.62
N GLU A 252 22.95 0.07 -23.54
CA GLU A 252 23.56 1.38 -23.25
C GLU A 252 22.48 2.47 -23.36
N ASN A 253 22.35 3.29 -22.31
CA ASN A 253 21.59 4.52 -22.34
C ASN A 253 22.44 5.68 -21.82
N LYS A 254 22.85 6.57 -22.73
CA LYS A 254 23.69 7.73 -22.42
C LYS A 254 22.95 8.84 -21.67
N GLU A 255 21.63 8.82 -21.68
CA GLU A 255 20.81 9.83 -20.99
C GLU A 255 20.56 9.48 -19.53
N LEU A 256 20.85 8.24 -19.12
CA LEU A 256 20.71 7.82 -17.74
C LEU A 256 21.74 8.53 -16.84
N PRO A 257 21.30 9.17 -15.76
CA PRO A 257 22.21 9.66 -14.71
C PRO A 257 22.88 8.51 -13.95
N HIS A 258 22.24 7.34 -13.90
CA HIS A 258 22.70 6.17 -13.17
C HIS A 258 22.23 4.88 -13.87
N SER A 259 23.02 3.82 -13.79
CA SER A 259 22.62 2.51 -14.31
C SER A 259 21.49 1.93 -13.48
N VAL A 260 20.58 1.20 -14.14
CA VAL A 260 19.32 0.75 -13.55
C VAL A 260 19.06 -0.75 -13.79
N LEU A 261 18.45 -1.38 -12.80
CA LEU A 261 17.71 -2.62 -12.91
C LEU A 261 16.25 -2.22 -13.18
N GLY A 262 15.73 -2.55 -14.36
CA GLY A 262 14.36 -2.20 -14.73
C GLY A 262 13.34 -3.25 -14.29
N SER A 263 12.07 -3.00 -14.61
CA SER A 263 10.92 -3.87 -14.33
C SER A 263 10.99 -5.25 -14.99
N GLY A 264 11.88 -5.47 -15.98
CA GLY A 264 12.08 -6.78 -16.61
C GLY A 264 12.46 -7.89 -15.62
N ILE A 265 13.03 -7.55 -14.45
CA ILE A 265 13.30 -8.51 -13.37
C ILE A 265 12.04 -9.15 -12.79
N LEU A 266 10.91 -8.44 -12.85
CA LEU A 266 9.62 -8.91 -12.32
C LEU A 266 9.01 -10.02 -13.19
N GLU A 267 9.53 -10.26 -14.40
CA GLU A 267 9.20 -11.44 -15.21
C GLU A 267 9.85 -12.73 -14.69
N LYS A 268 10.87 -12.60 -13.84
CA LYS A 268 11.65 -13.74 -13.33
C LYS A 268 11.25 -14.12 -11.92
N GLY A 269 10.60 -13.22 -11.19
CA GLY A 269 10.25 -13.47 -9.80
C GLY A 269 9.60 -12.29 -9.12
N ILE A 270 9.46 -12.45 -7.82
CA ILE A 270 8.82 -11.51 -6.90
C ILE A 270 9.92 -10.73 -6.20
N ILE A 271 9.78 -9.41 -6.16
CA ILE A 271 10.68 -8.53 -5.40
C ILE A 271 9.97 -8.03 -4.16
N SER A 272 10.63 -8.13 -3.00
CA SER A 272 10.20 -7.46 -1.77
C SER A 272 11.28 -6.50 -1.26
N ILE A 273 10.87 -5.33 -0.80
CA ILE A 273 11.73 -4.22 -0.38
C ILE A 273 11.38 -3.86 1.06
N ASP A 274 12.33 -4.08 1.97
CA ASP A 274 12.25 -3.71 3.38
C ASP A 274 13.13 -2.48 3.60
N TYR A 275 12.55 -1.28 3.44
CA TYR A 275 13.25 0.00 3.60
C TYR A 275 13.88 0.15 4.99
N GLN A 276 13.17 -0.31 6.03
CA GLN A 276 13.61 -0.16 7.41
C GLN A 276 14.85 -1.01 7.70
N LYS A 277 14.93 -2.21 7.13
CA LYS A 277 16.10 -3.09 7.27
C LYS A 277 17.13 -2.93 6.16
N GLN A 278 16.86 -2.08 5.17
CA GLN A 278 17.66 -1.94 3.96
C GLN A 278 17.98 -3.29 3.31
N LYS A 279 16.93 -4.11 3.14
CA LYS A 279 17.02 -5.42 2.48
C LYS A 279 16.12 -5.47 1.27
N ILE A 280 16.66 -6.00 0.17
CA ILE A 280 15.89 -6.40 -1.00
C ILE A 280 15.91 -7.93 -1.11
N TYR A 281 14.73 -8.48 -1.36
CA TYR A 281 14.49 -9.91 -1.48
C TYR A 281 14.06 -10.19 -2.92
N PHE A 282 14.60 -11.25 -3.50
CA PHE A 282 14.17 -11.76 -4.80
C PHE A 282 13.80 -13.23 -4.66
N GLN A 283 12.62 -13.59 -5.14
CA GLN A 283 12.14 -14.97 -5.14
C GLN A 283 11.77 -15.33 -6.56
N SER A 284 12.52 -16.23 -7.20
CA SER A 284 12.07 -16.81 -8.46
C SER A 284 10.72 -17.50 -8.28
N PHE A 285 9.92 -17.48 -9.35
CA PHE A 285 8.54 -17.97 -9.30
C PHE A 285 8.39 -19.46 -8.97
N ASP A 286 9.46 -20.23 -9.14
CA ASP A 286 9.52 -21.66 -8.89
C ASP A 286 10.01 -21.99 -7.46
N LEU A 287 10.44 -20.99 -6.69
CA LEU A 287 11.03 -21.19 -5.36
C LEU A 287 9.99 -21.52 -4.28
N VAL A 288 8.88 -20.79 -4.25
CA VAL A 288 7.81 -20.95 -3.26
C VAL A 288 6.46 -20.64 -3.90
N GLU A 289 5.46 -21.47 -3.62
CA GLU A 289 4.07 -21.14 -3.95
C GLU A 289 3.63 -19.89 -3.18
N VAL A 290 3.27 -18.83 -3.90
CA VAL A 290 2.79 -17.59 -3.30
C VAL A 290 1.28 -17.67 -3.16
N LYS A 291 0.85 -18.08 -1.96
CA LYS A 291 -0.54 -17.97 -1.56
C LYS A 291 -0.82 -16.51 -1.22
N ASP A 292 -2.02 -16.05 -1.53
CA ASP A 292 -2.53 -14.90 -0.80
C ASP A 292 -2.62 -15.33 0.66
N ASP A 293 -1.61 -14.95 1.45
CA ASP A 293 -1.74 -14.87 2.89
C ASP A 293 -2.81 -13.81 3.13
N VAL A 294 -4.07 -14.18 2.91
CA VAL A 294 -5.22 -13.37 3.26
C VAL A 294 -5.08 -13.24 4.77
N VAL A 295 -4.53 -12.11 5.25
CA VAL A 295 -4.84 -11.65 6.61
C VAL A 295 -6.34 -11.49 6.53
N GLY A 296 -7.02 -12.51 7.06
CA GLY A 296 -8.32 -12.95 6.58
C GLY A 296 -9.16 -11.78 6.13
N ASP A 297 -9.67 -11.88 4.90
CA ASP A 297 -10.97 -11.33 4.58
C ASP A 297 -11.77 -11.60 5.84
N VAL A 298 -12.01 -10.55 6.61
CA VAL A 298 -13.23 -10.55 7.37
C VAL A 298 -14.25 -10.40 6.25
N THR A 299 -14.53 -11.50 5.53
CA THR A 299 -15.90 -11.78 5.12
C THR A 299 -16.61 -11.73 6.46
N SER A 300 -17.04 -10.53 6.84
CA SER A 300 -17.92 -10.30 7.95
C SER A 300 -19.17 -11.04 7.51
N SER A 301 -19.24 -12.33 7.79
CA SER A 301 -20.51 -13.03 7.81
C SER A 301 -21.25 -12.33 8.93
N VAL A 302 -21.99 -11.30 8.53
CA VAL A 302 -22.67 -10.44 9.46
C VAL A 302 -23.79 -11.27 10.06
N VAL A 303 -23.62 -11.63 11.32
CA VAL A 303 -24.59 -12.45 12.04
C VAL A 303 -25.52 -11.51 12.80
N PRO A 304 -26.85 -11.58 12.57
CA PRO A 304 -27.83 -10.91 13.41
C PRO A 304 -27.61 -11.26 14.87
N GLY A 305 -27.69 -10.28 15.77
CA GLY A 305 -27.47 -10.49 17.20
C GLY A 305 -26.03 -10.35 17.68
N LYS A 306 -25.08 -10.12 16.76
CA LYS A 306 -23.67 -9.92 17.12
C LYS A 306 -23.18 -8.52 16.80
N LEU A 307 -22.13 -8.11 17.52
CA LEU A 307 -21.34 -6.93 17.19
C LEU A 307 -20.26 -7.33 16.17
N ASN A 308 -20.55 -7.13 14.90
CA ASN A 308 -19.76 -7.70 13.80
C ASN A 308 -18.58 -6.79 13.42
N PRO A 309 -17.32 -7.26 13.45
CA PRO A 309 -16.22 -6.47 12.90
C PRO A 309 -16.36 -6.35 11.38
N ILE A 310 -16.13 -5.15 10.85
CA ILE A 310 -16.18 -4.87 9.41
C ILE A 310 -14.90 -4.15 8.94
N THR A 311 -14.58 -4.32 7.67
CA THR A 311 -13.53 -3.60 6.96
C THR A 311 -14.11 -2.41 6.20
N ARG A 312 -13.24 -1.54 5.69
CA ARG A 312 -13.61 -0.50 4.72
C ARG A 312 -14.30 -1.07 3.49
N GLU A 313 -13.86 -2.21 2.95
CA GLU A 313 -14.49 -2.86 1.79
C GLU A 313 -15.94 -3.21 2.07
N TYR A 314 -16.21 -3.87 3.21
CA TYR A 314 -17.58 -4.18 3.62
C TYR A 314 -18.42 -2.89 3.72
N PHE A 315 -17.87 -1.84 4.33
CA PHE A 315 -18.54 -0.55 4.46
C PHE A 315 -18.89 0.04 3.08
N LEU A 316 -17.94 0.07 2.15
CA LEU A 316 -18.13 0.59 0.81
C LEU A 316 -19.17 -0.21 0.02
N GLU A 317 -19.16 -1.53 0.15
CA GLU A 317 -20.08 -2.41 -0.56
C GLU A 317 -21.51 -2.33 -0.01
N HIS A 318 -21.67 -2.38 1.32
CA HIS A 318 -22.96 -2.64 1.98
C HIS A 318 -23.55 -1.44 2.72
N ILE A 319 -22.75 -0.43 3.08
CA ILE A 319 -23.20 0.72 3.88
C ILE A 319 -23.29 1.97 3.02
N TYR A 320 -22.15 2.46 2.50
CA TYR A 320 -22.09 3.68 1.69
C TYR A 320 -20.76 3.76 0.94
N ASP A 321 -20.82 3.99 -0.37
CA ASP A 321 -19.65 4.11 -1.25
C ASP A 321 -19.30 5.58 -1.50
N TYR A 322 -18.52 6.16 -0.59
CA TYR A 322 -18.07 7.56 -0.69
C TYR A 322 -17.15 7.84 -1.88
N ARG A 323 -16.77 6.83 -2.66
CA ARG A 323 -15.98 7.01 -3.89
C ARG A 323 -16.87 7.36 -5.09
N LYS A 324 -18.18 7.06 -5.00
CA LYS A 324 -19.14 7.28 -6.09
C LYS A 324 -20.02 8.49 -5.84
N ASP A 325 -20.52 8.61 -4.62
CA ASP A 325 -21.51 9.61 -4.25
C ASP A 325 -20.87 10.65 -3.34
N LYS A 326 -21.17 11.94 -3.58
CA LYS A 326 -20.67 13.04 -2.73
C LYS A 326 -21.48 13.19 -1.43
N GLU A 327 -22.75 12.81 -1.47
CA GLU A 327 -23.64 12.81 -0.32
C GLU A 327 -23.81 11.39 0.23
N PHE A 328 -24.02 11.28 1.54
CA PHE A 328 -24.23 9.98 2.19
C PHE A 328 -25.51 9.32 1.69
N VAL A 329 -25.37 8.25 0.91
CA VAL A 329 -26.47 7.40 0.43
C VAL A 329 -26.35 6.02 1.07
N PHE A 330 -27.23 5.74 2.03
CA PHE A 330 -27.25 4.44 2.69
C PHE A 330 -27.72 3.34 1.74
N LYS A 331 -26.97 2.24 1.67
CA LYS A 331 -27.26 1.09 0.80
C LYS A 331 -28.07 -0.02 1.47
N GLY A 332 -28.16 -0.02 2.80
CA GLY A 332 -28.79 -1.09 3.56
C GLY A 332 -30.31 -0.97 3.65
N ASP A 333 -30.96 -2.10 3.89
CA ASP A 333 -32.41 -2.25 4.08
C ASP A 333 -32.83 -2.25 5.56
N LYS A 334 -31.86 -2.27 6.47
CA LYS A 334 -32.05 -2.20 7.93
C LYS A 334 -31.23 -1.06 8.53
N PRO A 335 -31.70 -0.43 9.62
CA PRO A 335 -30.90 0.53 10.36
C PRO A 335 -29.61 -0.11 10.87
N VAL A 336 -28.53 0.67 10.90
CA VAL A 336 -27.19 0.20 11.30
C VAL A 336 -26.63 1.06 12.43
N VAL A 337 -25.95 0.43 13.38
CA VAL A 337 -25.08 1.08 14.35
C VAL A 337 -23.64 0.64 14.11
N ILE A 338 -22.72 1.60 13.95
CA ILE A 338 -21.29 1.34 13.71
C ILE A 338 -20.47 1.95 14.84
N ASP A 339 -19.73 1.12 15.57
CA ASP A 339 -18.80 1.53 16.63
C ASP A 339 -17.36 1.61 16.11
N PHE A 340 -16.80 2.81 16.04
CA PHE A 340 -15.37 3.01 15.80
C PHE A 340 -14.61 2.90 17.11
N TRP A 341 -13.71 1.91 17.21
CA TRP A 341 -13.06 1.52 18.45
C TRP A 341 -11.57 1.16 18.26
N ALA A 342 -10.82 1.07 19.36
CA ALA A 342 -9.45 0.57 19.37
C ALA A 342 -9.14 -0.19 20.68
N THR A 343 -8.13 -1.07 20.67
CA THR A 343 -7.79 -1.92 21.83
C THR A 343 -7.17 -1.13 22.98
N TRP A 344 -6.48 -0.03 22.69
CA TRP A 344 -5.90 0.89 23.67
C TRP A 344 -6.92 1.87 24.26
N CYS A 345 -8.13 1.93 23.70
CA CYS A 345 -9.19 2.83 24.15
C CYS A 345 -9.96 2.22 25.32
N GLY A 346 -9.62 2.63 26.54
CA GLY A 346 -10.29 2.16 27.78
C GLY A 346 -11.82 2.29 27.78
N PRO A 347 -12.41 3.44 27.37
CA PRO A 347 -13.86 3.58 27.25
C PRO A 347 -14.48 2.63 26.21
N CYS A 348 -13.80 2.39 25.08
CA CYS A 348 -14.25 1.45 24.05
C CYS A 348 -14.36 0.02 24.61
N MET A 349 -13.34 -0.42 25.34
CA MET A 349 -13.33 -1.75 25.94
C MET A 349 -14.45 -1.96 26.96
N ARG A 350 -14.87 -0.91 27.68
CA ARG A 350 -16.04 -0.95 28.57
C ARG A 350 -17.37 -0.95 27.82
N LEU A 351 -17.41 -0.34 26.63
CA LEU A 351 -18.62 -0.21 25.83
C LEU A 351 -18.95 -1.50 25.06
N ILE A 352 -17.95 -2.25 24.61
CA ILE A 352 -18.13 -3.47 23.80
C ILE A 352 -19.17 -4.44 24.38
N PRO A 353 -19.16 -4.80 25.69
CA PRO A 353 -20.16 -5.71 26.25
C PRO A 353 -21.60 -5.16 26.19
N GLU A 354 -21.78 -3.84 26.32
CA GLU A 354 -23.11 -3.22 26.20
C GLU A 354 -23.58 -3.19 24.74
N MET A 355 -22.66 -2.96 23.80
CA MET A 355 -22.94 -3.06 22.36
C MET A 355 -23.32 -4.49 21.96
N GLU A 356 -22.66 -5.51 22.52
CA GLU A 356 -23.01 -6.92 22.30
C GLU A 356 -24.40 -7.26 22.85
N LYS A 357 -24.77 -6.75 24.04
CA LYS A 357 -26.13 -6.92 24.58
C LYS A 357 -27.19 -6.25 23.71
N MET A 358 -26.93 -5.03 23.24
CA MET A 358 -27.84 -4.32 22.34
C MET A 358 -27.96 -5.04 20.99
N ALA A 359 -26.86 -5.56 20.44
CA ALA A 359 -26.88 -6.34 19.22
C ALA A 359 -27.83 -7.54 19.33
N GLU A 360 -27.72 -8.34 20.40
CA GLU A 360 -28.63 -9.48 20.62
C GLU A 360 -30.08 -9.04 20.81
N LYS A 361 -30.31 -7.97 21.58
CA LYS A 361 -31.64 -7.43 21.85
C LYS A 361 -32.38 -6.97 20.58
N TYR A 362 -31.67 -6.36 19.64
CA TYR A 362 -32.24 -5.79 18.42
C TYR A 362 -31.94 -6.61 17.16
N LYS A 363 -31.56 -7.88 17.30
CA LYS A 363 -31.04 -8.71 16.20
C LYS A 363 -31.86 -8.71 14.91
N ASP A 364 -33.18 -8.66 15.02
CA ASP A 364 -34.08 -8.68 13.86
C ASP A 364 -34.33 -7.29 13.25
N GLN A 365 -34.01 -6.23 13.99
CA GLN A 365 -34.41 -4.85 13.74
C GLN A 365 -33.24 -3.93 13.37
N VAL A 366 -32.06 -4.09 14.00
CA VAL A 366 -30.90 -3.21 13.82
C VAL A 366 -29.65 -4.05 13.67
N LEU A 367 -28.80 -3.65 12.73
CA LEU A 367 -27.52 -4.29 12.51
C LEU A 367 -26.40 -3.58 13.30
N PHE A 368 -25.60 -4.33 14.04
CA PHE A 368 -24.50 -3.81 14.85
C PHE A 368 -23.14 -4.19 14.27
N LEU A 369 -22.33 -3.18 13.96
CA LEU A 369 -21.04 -3.30 13.32
C LEU A 369 -19.98 -2.59 14.18
N LYS A 370 -18.72 -2.99 14.05
CA LYS A 370 -17.58 -2.30 14.65
C LYS A 370 -16.42 -2.18 13.69
N VAL A 371 -15.78 -1.01 13.70
CA VAL A 371 -14.62 -0.65 12.88
C VAL A 371 -13.43 -0.46 13.81
N ASN A 372 -12.35 -1.21 13.58
CA ASN A 372 -11.12 -1.00 14.33
C ASN A 372 -10.34 0.19 13.73
N ALA A 373 -10.21 1.27 14.50
CA ALA A 373 -9.61 2.52 14.05
C ALA A 373 -8.09 2.41 13.74
N ASP A 374 -7.38 1.46 14.35
CA ASP A 374 -5.97 1.23 14.03
C ASP A 374 -5.81 0.59 12.65
N LYS A 375 -6.78 -0.24 12.24
CA LYS A 375 -6.79 -0.97 10.97
C LYS A 375 -7.39 -0.16 9.82
N GLU A 376 -8.48 0.56 10.09
CA GLU A 376 -9.30 1.22 9.06
C GLU A 376 -9.11 2.75 9.09
N LYS A 377 -7.86 3.21 9.05
CA LYS A 377 -7.49 4.63 9.21
C LYS A 377 -8.11 5.54 8.15
N GLU A 378 -8.18 5.09 6.90
CA GLU A 378 -8.81 5.85 5.82
C GLU A 378 -10.31 6.04 6.11
N LEU A 379 -11.00 4.99 6.53
CA LEU A 379 -12.41 5.07 6.89
C LEU A 379 -12.62 6.04 8.05
N CYS A 380 -11.76 6.01 9.07
CA CYS A 380 -11.79 7.02 10.14
C CYS A 380 -11.60 8.45 9.60
N SER A 381 -10.64 8.67 8.70
CA SER A 381 -10.40 10.00 8.12
C SER A 381 -11.58 10.50 7.29
N MET A 382 -12.16 9.64 6.44
CA MET A 382 -13.28 10.01 5.57
C MET A 382 -14.53 10.40 6.35
N PHE A 383 -14.71 9.81 7.54
CA PHE A 383 -15.83 10.10 8.43
C PHE A 383 -15.48 11.05 9.58
N ASN A 384 -14.29 11.69 9.52
CA ASN A 384 -13.80 12.63 10.52
C ASN A 384 -13.85 12.08 11.96
N VAL A 385 -13.50 10.80 12.13
CA VAL A 385 -13.40 10.14 13.43
C VAL A 385 -12.11 10.60 14.11
N VAL A 386 -12.23 11.62 14.95
CA VAL A 386 -11.11 12.24 15.68
C VAL A 386 -11.01 11.83 17.15
N ALA A 387 -12.01 11.09 17.66
CA ALA A 387 -12.07 10.59 19.04
C ALA A 387 -12.68 9.19 19.07
N LEU A 388 -12.38 8.42 20.11
CA LEU A 388 -12.94 7.07 20.30
C LEU A 388 -13.56 6.91 21.71
N PRO A 389 -14.64 6.12 21.84
CA PRO A 389 -15.42 5.56 20.74
C PRO A 389 -16.26 6.65 20.06
N THR A 390 -16.45 6.50 18.75
CA THR A 390 -17.41 7.29 17.96
C THR A 390 -18.39 6.32 17.33
N LEU A 391 -19.69 6.59 17.48
CA LEU A 391 -20.76 5.76 16.98
C LEU A 391 -21.53 6.48 15.89
N PHE A 392 -21.87 5.73 14.85
CA PHE A 392 -22.75 6.18 13.78
C PHE A 392 -24.05 5.38 13.85
N PHE A 393 -25.17 6.07 13.96
CA PHE A 393 -26.51 5.50 13.91
C PHE A 393 -27.14 5.89 12.58
N ILE A 394 -27.40 4.90 11.72
CA ILE A 394 -27.78 5.12 10.32
C ILE A 394 -29.20 4.58 10.11
N PRO A 395 -30.22 5.46 10.06
CA PRO A 395 -31.60 5.05 9.74
C PRO A 395 -31.75 4.71 8.26
N VAL A 396 -32.72 3.84 7.93
CA VAL A 396 -33.04 3.51 6.53
C VAL A 396 -33.56 4.76 5.83
N GLY A 397 -32.90 5.19 4.76
CA GLY A 397 -33.27 6.38 4.00
C GLY A 397 -33.04 7.73 4.69
N GLY A 398 -32.38 7.75 5.85
CA GLY A 398 -32.05 8.99 6.56
C GLY A 398 -30.54 9.24 6.69
N LYS A 399 -30.19 10.38 7.29
CA LYS A 399 -28.79 10.77 7.50
C LYS A 399 -28.21 10.14 8.77
N PRO A 400 -26.90 9.82 8.79
CA PRO A 400 -26.25 9.33 10.00
C PRO A 400 -26.33 10.32 11.16
N ILE A 401 -26.58 9.79 12.35
CA ILE A 401 -26.49 10.49 13.63
C ILE A 401 -25.18 10.06 14.28
N ILE A 402 -24.35 11.03 14.68
CA ILE A 402 -23.01 10.77 15.20
C ILE A 402 -22.99 11.06 16.69
N GLU A 403 -22.44 10.13 17.47
CA GLU A 403 -22.25 10.28 18.89
C GLU A 403 -20.83 9.92 19.31
N THR A 404 -20.27 10.69 20.23
CA THR A 404 -18.91 10.49 20.74
C THR A 404 -18.94 10.21 22.24
N GLY A 405 -18.12 9.25 22.69
CA GLY A 405 -18.02 8.84 24.08
C GLY A 405 -18.64 7.46 24.32
N ALA A 406 -18.75 7.04 25.58
CA ALA A 406 -19.32 5.75 25.95
C ALA A 406 -20.57 5.97 26.82
N THR A 407 -21.72 6.17 26.17
CA THR A 407 -23.02 6.45 26.83
C THR A 407 -24.12 5.49 26.37
N PRO A 408 -24.11 4.22 26.83
CA PRO A 408 -25.03 3.18 26.38
C PRO A 408 -26.52 3.55 26.49
N GLU A 409 -26.90 4.29 27.53
CA GLU A 409 -28.28 4.72 27.77
C GLU A 409 -28.77 5.64 26.64
N LYS A 410 -27.88 6.52 26.15
CA LYS A 410 -28.18 7.40 25.02
C LYS A 410 -28.33 6.61 23.72
N TYR A 411 -27.54 5.55 23.53
CA TYR A 411 -27.59 4.71 22.33
C TYR A 411 -28.91 3.97 22.22
N GLU A 412 -29.36 3.40 23.34
CA GLU A 412 -30.67 2.78 23.48
C GLU A 412 -31.80 3.77 23.14
N GLN A 413 -31.69 5.02 23.59
CA GLN A 413 -32.65 6.07 23.26
C GLN A 413 -32.68 6.37 21.75
N ILE A 414 -31.51 6.59 21.13
CA ILE A 414 -31.40 6.87 19.68
C ILE A 414 -31.98 5.72 18.86
N ILE A 415 -31.68 4.46 19.24
CA ILE A 415 -32.21 3.28 18.55
C ILE A 415 -33.74 3.30 18.55
N ARG A 416 -34.37 3.53 19.71
CA ARG A 416 -35.82 3.51 19.83
C ARG A 416 -36.50 4.70 19.15
N GLU A 417 -35.92 5.89 19.29
CA GLU A 417 -36.58 7.14 18.89
C GLU A 417 -36.27 7.56 17.45
N GLN A 418 -35.13 7.13 16.90
CA GLN A 418 -34.63 7.61 15.60
C GLN A 418 -34.41 6.48 14.58
N LEU A 419 -33.97 5.29 15.01
CA LEU A 419 -33.72 4.18 14.08
C LEU A 419 -34.98 3.32 13.82
N LEU A 420 -35.79 3.10 14.85
CA LEU A 420 -36.95 2.19 14.80
C LEU A 420 -38.30 2.90 14.73
N LYS A 421 -38.31 4.23 14.67
CA LYS A 421 -39.54 5.00 14.56
C LYS A 421 -40.06 4.92 13.13
N LYS A 422 -41.24 4.30 12.96
CA LYS A 422 -41.96 4.19 11.69
C LYS A 422 -42.54 5.52 11.23
#